data_AF-Q4RZH3-F1
#
_entry.id   AF-Q4RZH3-F1
#
_cell.length_a   1.000
_cell.length_b   1.000
_cell.length_c   1.000
_cell.angle_alpha   90.00
_cell.angle_beta   90.00
_cell.angle_gamma   90.00
#
_symmetry.space_group_name_H-M   'P 1'
#
loop_
_entity.id
_entity.type
_entity.pdbx_description
1 polymer ?
#
loop_
_entity_poly.entity_id
_entity_poly.type
_entity_poly.pdbx_seq_one_letter_code
_entity_poly.pdbx_strand_id
1 'polypeptide(L)' 'MSLPAASRLLRSALRTRLLPAANVTSKPARHKVTAGEQAIAMTVLFVTILAPSGWILAHLEDYKKHA' A
#
# COMPACT_ATOMS: atom_id res chain seq x y z
N MET A 1 -7.04 -31.58 -25.51
CA MET A 1 -7.82 -31.70 -24.25
C MET A 1 -8.25 -30.32 -23.80
N SER A 2 -9.50 -29.92 -24.05
CA SER A 2 -10.07 -28.72 -23.45
C SER A 2 -10.43 -29.04 -22.00
N LEU A 3 -10.07 -28.16 -21.05
CA LEU A 3 -10.36 -28.29 -19.62
C LEU A 3 -11.56 -27.40 -19.25
N PRO A 4 -12.80 -27.82 -19.55
CA PRO A 4 -13.98 -26.99 -19.38
C PRO A 4 -14.24 -26.61 -17.92
N ALA A 5 -13.88 -27.46 -16.96
CA ALA A 5 -14.08 -27.23 -15.54
C ALA A 5 -13.22 -26.06 -15.00
N ALA A 6 -11.92 -26.08 -15.25
CA ALA A 6 -11.01 -24.98 -14.88
C ALA A 6 -11.44 -23.66 -15.53
N SER A 7 -11.88 -23.71 -16.80
CA SER A 7 -12.37 -22.53 -17.51
C SER A 7 -13.68 -21.97 -16.95
N ARG A 8 -14.53 -22.80 -16.32
CA ARG A 8 -15.78 -22.37 -15.68
C ARG A 8 -15.53 -21.72 -14.33
N LEU A 9 -14.58 -22.25 -13.56
CA LEU A 9 -14.17 -21.67 -12.28
C LEU A 9 -13.46 -20.33 -12.50
N LEU A 10 -12.53 -20.27 -13.45
CA LEU A 10 -11.87 -19.02 -13.83
C LEU A 10 -12.89 -17.98 -14.32
N ARG A 11 -13.85 -18.37 -15.16
CA ARG A 11 -14.94 -17.47 -15.58
C ARG A 11 -15.86 -17.05 -14.43
N SER A 12 -16.05 -17.88 -13.41
CA SER A 12 -16.82 -17.53 -12.21
C SER A 12 -16.07 -16.52 -11.34
N ALA A 13 -14.75 -16.68 -11.19
CA ALA A 13 -13.92 -15.75 -10.43
C ALA A 13 -13.75 -14.42 -11.17
N LEU A 14 -13.66 -14.46 -12.50
CA LEU A 14 -13.56 -13.27 -13.36
C LEU A 14 -14.90 -12.59 -13.61
N ARG A 15 -16.04 -13.18 -13.18
CA ARG A 15 -17.30 -12.44 -13.07
C ARG A 15 -17.11 -11.44 -11.94
N THR A 16 -16.69 -10.23 -12.31
CA THR A 16 -16.75 -9.05 -11.47
C THR A 16 -18.14 -9.03 -10.84
N ARG A 17 -18.23 -9.21 -9.52
CA ARG A 17 -19.50 -8.95 -8.84
C ARG A 17 -19.77 -7.47 -9.03
N LEU A 18 -20.65 -7.14 -9.97
CA LEU A 18 -21.28 -5.83 -10.08
C LEU A 18 -22.18 -5.69 -8.86
N LEU A 19 -21.56 -5.49 -7.69
CA LEU A 19 -22.26 -4.97 -6.53
C LEU A 19 -22.78 -3.60 -6.95
N PRO A 20 -24.05 -3.25 -6.65
CA PRO A 20 -24.52 -1.89 -6.83
C PRO A 20 -23.49 -0.96 -6.19
N ALA A 21 -22.91 -0.06 -6.98
CA ALA A 21 -22.04 0.97 -6.43
C ALA A 21 -22.88 1.71 -5.39
N ALA A 22 -22.60 1.48 -4.11
CA ALA A 22 -23.25 2.23 -3.05
C ALA A 22 -23.00 3.70 -3.36
N ASN A 23 -24.06 4.51 -3.35
CA ASN A 23 -24.00 5.91 -3.74
C ASN A 23 -23.31 6.74 -2.64
N VAL A 24 -22.04 6.41 -2.39
CA VAL A 24 -21.20 6.96 -1.34
C VAL A 24 -20.62 8.26 -1.87
N THR A 25 -21.26 9.35 -1.46
CA THR A 25 -20.76 10.70 -1.69
C THR A 25 -20.07 11.21 -0.42
N SER A 26 -18.97 11.92 -0.59
CA SER A 26 -18.26 12.58 0.51
C SER A 26 -18.57 14.08 0.51
N LYS A 27 -18.68 14.64 1.72
CA LYS A 27 -18.73 16.10 1.88
C LYS A 27 -17.34 16.67 1.55
N PRO A 28 -17.25 17.93 1.07
CA PRO A 28 -15.97 18.58 0.86
C PRO A 28 -15.10 18.54 2.12
N ALA A 29 -13.78 18.50 1.94
CA ALA A 29 -12.84 18.50 3.05
C ALA A 29 -13.05 19.73 3.94
N ARG A 30 -13.25 19.52 5.25
CA ARG A 30 -13.37 20.60 6.23
C ARG A 30 -12.08 21.42 6.32
N HIS A 31 -10.94 20.72 6.23
CA HIS A 31 -9.62 21.31 6.11
C HIS A 31 -8.96 20.72 4.87
N LYS A 32 -8.64 21.58 3.90
CA LYS A 32 -7.98 21.16 2.67
C LYS A 32 -6.49 21.00 2.97
N VAL A 33 -6.02 19.75 2.98
CA VAL A 33 -4.59 19.47 2.98
C VAL A 33 -4.06 19.84 1.59
N THR A 34 -3.19 20.82 1.54
CA THR A 34 -2.53 21.27 0.32
C THR A 34 -1.52 20.24 -0.16
N ALA A 35 -1.13 20.32 -1.43
CA ALA A 35 -0.10 19.43 -1.99
C ALA A 35 1.23 19.53 -1.22
N GLY A 36 1.58 20.72 -0.73
CA GLY A 36 2.79 20.95 0.07
C GLY A 36 2.73 20.22 1.42
N GLU A 37 1.62 20.35 2.16
CA GLU A 37 1.42 19.65 3.42
C GLU A 37 1.41 18.12 3.24
N GLN A 38 0.78 17.63 2.18
CA GLN A 38 0.77 16.21 1.85
C GLN A 38 2.17 15.69 1.53
N ALA A 39 2.97 16.44 0.77
CA ALA A 39 4.35 16.05 0.44
C ALA A 39 5.23 15.98 1.70
N ILE A 40 5.08 16.94 2.62
CA ILE A 40 5.77 16.93 3.90
C ILE A 40 5.36 15.70 4.72
N ALA A 41 4.05 15.46 4.89
CA ALA A 41 3.55 14.33 5.66
C ALA A 41 4.05 12.98 5.09
N MET A 42 4.03 12.83 3.76
CA MET A 42 4.53 11.64 3.09
C MET A 42 6.03 11.44 3.34
N THR A 43 6.82 12.52 3.20
CA THR A 43 8.26 12.47 3.42
C THR A 43 8.58 12.09 4.87
N VAL A 44 7.89 12.69 5.83
CA VAL A 44 8.05 12.38 7.26
C VAL A 44 7.71 10.92 7.54
N LEU A 45 6.63 10.39 6.98
CA LEU A 45 6.27 8.97 7.10
C LEU A 45 7.40 8.05 6.62
N PHE A 46 7.98 8.34 5.45
CA PHE A 46 9.09 7.52 4.93
C PHE A 46 10.35 7.66 5.78
N VAL A 47 10.76 8.88 6.13
CA VAL A 47 11.98 9.12 6.92
C VAL A 47 11.89 8.48 8.29
N THR A 48 10.74 8.56 8.97
CA THR A 48 10.58 7.99 10.32
C THR A 48 10.71 6.47 10.36
N ILE A 49 10.38 5.76 9.28
CA ILE A 49 10.53 4.31 9.18
C ILE A 49 11.92 3.95 8.63
N LEU A 50 12.34 4.58 7.54
CA LEU A 50 13.53 4.19 6.80
C LEU A 50 14.82 4.69 7.44
N ALA A 51 14.84 5.84 8.12
CA ALA A 51 16.05 6.34 8.78
C ALA A 51 16.56 5.42 9.89
N PRO A 52 15.75 5.01 10.90
CA PRO A 52 16.23 4.07 11.92
C PRO A 52 16.57 2.70 11.33
N SER A 53 15.77 2.22 10.37
CA SER A 53 16.04 0.95 9.69
C SER A 53 17.36 0.98 8.93
N GLY A 54 17.61 2.06 8.19
CA GLY A 54 18.84 2.27 7.43
C GLY A 54 20.05 2.41 8.33
N TRP A 55 19.91 3.10 9.47
CA TRP A 55 20.98 3.18 10.48
C TRP A 55 21.37 1.80 10.99
N ILE A 56 20.40 0.99 11.43
CA ILE A 56 20.66 -0.37 11.92
C ILE A 56 21.35 -1.22 10.84
N LEU A 57 20.83 -1.16 9.60
CA LEU A 57 21.35 -1.98 8.52
C LEU A 57 22.76 -1.57 8.07
N ALA A 58 23.09 -0.27 8.16
CA ALA A 58 24.41 0.25 7.85
C ALA A 58 25.48 -0.22 8.84
N HIS A 59 25.10 -0.51 10.10
CA HIS A 59 26.03 -0.88 11.16
C HIS A 59 26.11 -2.40 11.41
N LEU A 60 25.55 -3.23 10.52
CA LEU A 60 25.56 -4.70 10.70
C LEU A 60 26.98 -5.27 10.84
N GLU A 61 27.95 -4.75 10.08
CA GLU A 61 29.34 -5.22 10.18
C GLU A 61 29.99 -4.84 11.50
N ASP A 62 29.62 -3.70 12.08
CA ASP A 62 30.14 -3.30 13.39
C ASP A 62 29.51 -4.13 14.50
N TYR A 63 28.22 -4.45 14.41
CA TYR A 63 27.57 -5.36 15.34
C TYR A 63 28.21 -6.76 15.32
N LYS A 64 28.62 -7.26 14.15
CA LYS A 64 29.29 -8.56 14.00
C LYS A 64 30.69 -8.59 14.61
N LYS A 65 31.44 -7.49 14.57
CA LYS A 65 32.79 -7.41 15.16
C LYS A 65 32.79 -7.38 16.69
N HIS A 66 31.63 -7.05 17.26
CA HIS A 66 31.43 -6.90 18.70
C HIS A 66 30.53 -7.99 19.30
N ALA A 67 30.12 -8.98 18.50
CA ALA A 67 29.42 -10.20 18.91
C ALA A 67 30.43 -11.35 19.11
#